data_AF-A0AAW4S8P4-F1
#
_entry.id   AF-A0AAW4S8P4-F1
#
_cell.length_a   1.000
_cell.length_b   1.000
_cell.length_c   1.000
_cell.angle_alpha   90.00
_cell.angle_beta   90.00
_cell.angle_gamma   90.00
#
_symmetry.space_group_name_H-M   'P 1'
#
loop_
_entity.id
_entity.type
_entity.pdbx_description
1 polymer ?
#
loop_
_entity_poly.entity_id
_entity_poly.type
_entity_poly.pdbx_seq_one_letter_code
_entity_poly.pdbx_strand_id
1 'polypeptide(L)'
;MSRNFFLIGIAFFGMINGLFNQLWLIFALLYVQPLAGPLLFGNMSLTLMFASLMVSTATVILGGIPAAIYERVTGAQESNGVSLWIWLAGTAILALPAAGNFISVGL
;
A
#
# COMPACT_ATOMS: atom_id res chain seq x y z
N MET A 1 9.73 -4.34 -20.56
CA MET A 1 9.68 -4.73 -19.13
C MET A 1 8.64 -5.81 -18.94
N SER A 2 8.95 -6.84 -18.14
CA SER A 2 7.96 -7.86 -17.79
C SER A 2 6.91 -7.28 -16.83
N ARG A 3 5.65 -7.67 -16.98
CA ARG A 3 4.55 -7.28 -16.07
C ARG A 3 4.88 -7.52 -14.60
N ASN A 4 5.61 -8.60 -14.32
CA ASN A 4 6.06 -8.98 -12.98
C ASN A 4 6.92 -7.90 -12.32
N PHE A 5 7.75 -7.18 -13.08
CA PHE A 5 8.57 -6.10 -12.52
C PHE A 5 7.71 -5.00 -11.89
N PHE A 6 6.62 -4.60 -12.56
CA PHE A 6 5.70 -3.60 -12.04
C PHE A 6 4.99 -4.08 -10.77
N LEU A 7 4.48 -5.32 -10.78
CA LEU A 7 3.78 -5.88 -9.63
C LEU A 7 4.69 -6.00 -8.40
N ILE A 8 5.94 -6.41 -8.61
CA ILE A 8 6.95 -6.45 -7.53
C ILE A 8 7.20 -5.03 -7.00
N GLY A 9 7.37 -4.05 -7.88
CA GLY A 9 7.57 -2.65 -7.47
C GLY A 9 6.37 -2.07 -6.69
N ILE A 10 5.16 -2.33 -7.17
CA ILE A 10 3.90 -1.91 -6.52
C ILE A 10 3.79 -2.55 -5.12
N ALA A 11 4.03 -3.86 -5.02
CA ALA A 11 4.00 -4.58 -3.75
C ALA A 11 5.08 -4.07 -2.79
N PHE A 12 6.28 -3.77 -3.29
CA PHE A 12 7.38 -3.20 -2.53
C PHE A 12 7.02 -1.83 -1.93
N PHE A 13 6.49 -0.90 -2.72
CA PHE A 13 6.07 0.40 -2.21
C PHE A 13 4.89 0.30 -1.24
N GLY A 14 3.94 -0.62 -1.49
CA GLY A 14 2.86 -0.92 -0.55
C GLY A 14 3.42 -1.39 0.80
N MET A 15 4.37 -2.34 0.79
CA MET A 15 5.02 -2.85 2.00
C MET A 15 5.76 -1.75 2.75
N ILE A 16 6.55 -0.91 2.05
CA ILE A 16 7.24 0.22 2.68
C ILE A 16 6.23 1.14 3.37
N ASN A 17 5.14 1.47 2.69
CA ASN A 17 4.15 2.36 3.27
C ASN A 17 3.45 1.73 4.48
N GLY A 18 3.13 0.44 4.43
CA GLY A 18 2.52 -0.27 5.56
C GLY A 18 3.39 -0.29 6.81
N LEU A 19 4.68 -0.58 6.63
CA LEU A 19 5.62 -0.78 7.74
C LEU A 19 6.19 0.52 8.32
N PHE A 20 6.44 1.52 7.49
CA PHE A 20 7.22 2.70 7.88
C PHE A 20 6.38 3.99 7.96
N ASN A 21 5.11 3.98 7.56
CA ASN A 21 4.23 5.15 7.66
C ASN A 21 3.50 5.24 9.00
N GLN A 22 4.10 5.92 9.98
CA GLN A 22 3.54 6.07 11.32
C GLN A 22 2.17 6.78 11.34
N LEU A 23 1.95 7.74 10.44
CA LEU A 23 0.68 8.49 10.39
C LEU A 23 -0.48 7.59 9.96
N TRP A 24 -0.29 6.84 8.88
CA TRP A 24 -1.30 5.91 8.38
C TRP A 24 -1.48 4.71 9.30
N LEU A 25 -0.42 4.28 9.98
CA LEU A 25 -0.48 3.20 10.97
C LEU A 25 -1.40 3.58 12.14
N ILE A 26 -1.28 4.80 12.68
CA ILE A 26 -2.17 5.27 13.77
C ILE A 26 -3.61 5.30 13.30
N PHE A 27 -3.86 5.82 12.09
CA PHE A 27 -5.20 5.81 11.51
C PHE A 27 -5.76 4.39 11.43
N ALA A 28 -5.03 3.45 10.81
CA ALA A 28 -5.46 2.06 10.71
C ALA A 28 -5.64 1.40 12.08
N LEU A 29 -4.77 1.68 13.05
CA LEU A 29 -4.85 1.14 14.40
C LEU A 29 -6.17 1.55 15.08
N LEU A 30 -6.64 2.79 14.90
CA LEU A 30 -7.93 3.23 15.47
C LEU A 30 -9.11 2.42 14.95
N TYR A 31 -9.09 1.99 13.68
CA TYR A 31 -10.13 1.14 13.09
C TYR A 31 -9.96 -0.35 13.42
N VAL A 32 -8.73 -0.80 13.65
CA VAL A 32 -8.45 -2.20 14.03
C VAL A 32 -8.65 -2.43 15.52
N GLN A 33 -8.53 -1.40 16.37
CA GLN A 33 -8.62 -1.52 17.82
C GLN A 33 -9.92 -2.21 18.32
N PRO A 34 -11.12 -1.92 17.78
CA PRO A 34 -12.34 -2.64 18.16
C PRO A 34 -12.32 -4.13 17.80
N LEU A 35 -11.53 -4.49 16.79
CA LEU A 35 -11.35 -5.87 16.33
C LEU A 35 -10.25 -6.61 17.12
N ALA A 36 -9.45 -5.89 17.92
CA ALA A 36 -8.29 -6.45 18.61
C ALA A 36 -8.67 -7.61 19.53
N GLY A 37 -9.73 -7.47 20.33
CA GLY A 37 -10.23 -8.55 21.20
C GLY A 37 -10.72 -9.78 20.42
N PRO A 38 -11.76 -9.65 19.59
CA PRO A 38 -12.40 -10.81 18.96
C PRO A 38 -11.58 -11.46 17.83
N LEU A 39 -10.77 -10.70 17.08
CA LEU A 39 -10.02 -11.24 15.95
C LEU A 39 -8.53 -11.42 16.22
N LEU A 40 -7.94 -10.57 17.07
CA LEU A 40 -6.49 -10.52 17.28
C LEU A 40 -6.09 -10.89 18.71
N PHE A 41 -7.00 -11.53 19.46
CA PHE A 41 -6.78 -12.08 20.80
C PHE A 41 -6.31 -11.04 21.84
N GLY A 42 -6.64 -9.77 21.63
CA GLY A 42 -6.16 -8.65 22.44
C GLY A 42 -4.64 -8.42 22.35
N ASN A 43 -3.94 -9.08 21.41
CA ASN A 43 -2.50 -8.98 21.28
C ASN A 43 -2.10 -7.70 20.52
N MET A 44 -1.29 -6.87 21.17
CA MET A 44 -0.84 -5.60 20.57
C MET A 44 0.01 -5.81 19.31
N SER A 45 0.93 -6.78 19.32
CA SER A 45 1.79 -7.06 18.17
C SER A 45 1.00 -7.50 16.93
N LEU A 46 -0.01 -8.36 17.12
CA LEU A 46 -0.92 -8.77 16.04
C LEU A 46 -1.76 -7.59 15.54
N THR A 47 -2.24 -6.74 16.45
CA THR A 47 -2.99 -5.52 16.12
C THR A 47 -2.17 -4.57 15.25
N LEU A 48 -0.92 -4.31 15.63
CA LEU A 48 -0.01 -3.46 14.86
C LEU A 48 0.36 -4.06 13.51
N MET A 49 0.63 -5.36 13.46
CA MET A 49 0.91 -6.07 12.20
C MET A 49 -0.30 -5.99 11.25
N PHE A 50 -1.51 -6.21 11.77
CA PHE A 50 -2.73 -6.14 10.98
C PHE A 50 -3.00 -4.71 10.48
N ALA A 51 -2.82 -3.70 11.32
CA ALA A 51 -2.91 -2.30 10.92
C ALA A 51 -1.91 -1.96 9.79
N SER A 52 -0.66 -2.42 9.89
CA SER A 52 0.35 -2.28 8.83
C SER A 52 -0.09 -2.95 7.51
N LEU A 53 -0.63 -4.17 7.57
CA LEU A 53 -1.16 -4.86 6.39
C LEU A 53 -2.32 -4.11 5.75
N MET A 54 -3.20 -3.51 6.55
CA MET A 54 -4.30 -2.67 6.07
C MET A 54 -3.76 -1.42 5.34
N VAL A 55 -2.76 -0.73 5.90
CA VAL A 55 -2.13 0.43 5.25
C VAL A 55 -1.44 0.03 3.94
N SER A 56 -0.69 -1.08 3.94
CA SER A 56 -0.04 -1.61 2.73
C SER A 56 -1.07 -1.90 1.63
N THR A 57 -2.16 -2.58 2.00
CA THR A 57 -3.23 -2.94 1.07
C THR A 57 -3.95 -1.71 0.54
N ALA A 58 -4.30 -0.77 1.43
CA ALA A 58 -4.93 0.50 1.05
C ALA A 58 -4.04 1.29 0.08
N THR A 59 -2.73 1.31 0.29
CA THR A 59 -1.77 1.98 -0.59
C THR A 59 -1.83 1.41 -2.01
N VAL A 60 -1.82 0.08 -2.14
CA VAL A 60 -1.90 -0.59 -3.45
C VAL A 60 -3.23 -0.31 -4.14
N ILE A 61 -4.34 -0.38 -3.41
CA ILE A 61 -5.69 -0.09 -3.94
C ILE A 61 -5.79 1.36 -4.40
N LEU A 62 -5.43 2.31 -3.54
CA LEU A 62 -5.53 3.74 -3.82
C LEU A 62 -4.59 4.15 -4.97
N GLY A 63 -3.36 3.61 -4.99
CA GLY A 63 -2.42 3.84 -6.09
C GLY A 63 -2.90 3.25 -7.42
N GLY A 64 -3.79 2.25 -7.40
CA GLY A 64 -4.39 1.65 -8.58
C GLY A 64 -5.57 2.44 -9.16
N ILE A 65 -6.19 3.33 -8.40
CA ILE A 65 -7.34 4.13 -8.85
C ILE A 65 -7.01 4.95 -10.12
N PRO A 66 -5.89 5.71 -10.17
CA PRO A 66 -5.54 6.45 -11.38
C PRO A 66 -5.30 5.56 -12.60
N ALA A 67 -4.72 4.37 -12.39
CA ALA A 67 -4.48 3.40 -13.46
C ALA A 67 -5.80 2.84 -14.02
N ALA A 68 -6.74 2.49 -13.14
CA ALA A 68 -8.07 2.03 -13.53
C ALA A 68 -8.87 3.11 -14.27
N ILE A 69 -8.74 4.38 -13.85
CA ILE A 69 -9.35 5.51 -14.57
C ILE A 69 -8.75 5.63 -15.97
N TYR A 70 -7.42 5.54 -16.10
CA TYR A 70 -6.75 5.59 -17.41
C TYR A 70 -7.22 4.46 -18.34
N GLU A 71 -7.31 3.23 -17.83
CA GLU A 71 -7.80 2.08 -18.61
C GLU A 71 -9.26 2.29 -19.05
N ARG A 72 -10.11 2.81 -18.15
CA ARG A 72 -11.52 3.10 -18.45
C ARG A 72 -11.69 4.18 -19.52
N VAL A 73 -10.87 5.23 -19.48
CA VAL A 73 -10.91 6.32 -20.47
C VAL A 73 -10.36 5.89 -21.82
N THR A 74 -9.34 5.04 -21.84
CA THR A 74 -8.71 4.54 -23.07
C THR A 74 -9.42 3.33 -23.69
N GLY A 75 -10.43 2.77 -23.01
CA GLY A 75 -11.15 1.58 -23.48
C GLY A 75 -10.33 0.30 -23.44
N ALA A 76 -9.22 0.29 -22.68
CA ALA A 76 -8.36 -0.87 -22.55
C ALA A 76 -9.07 -1.98 -21.75
N GLN A 77 -9.10 -3.20 -22.29
CA GLN A 77 -9.66 -4.38 -21.63
C GLN A 77 -8.62 -5.04 -20.69
N GLU A 78 -7.34 -4.81 -20.94
CA GLU A 78 -6.23 -5.31 -20.14
C GLU A 78 -5.28 -4.19 -19.72
N SER A 79 -4.57 -4.41 -18.62
CA SER A 79 -3.55 -3.47 -18.14
C SER A 79 -2.35 -3.43 -19.08
N ASN A 80 -2.21 -2.31 -19.75
CA ASN A 80 -1.11 -2.01 -20.65
C ASN A 80 0.10 -1.47 -19.87
N GLY A 81 1.27 -1.43 -20.51
CA GLY A 81 2.50 -0.93 -19.87
C GLY A 81 2.34 0.47 -19.26
N VAL A 82 1.54 1.35 -19.88
CA VAL A 82 1.27 2.70 -19.37
C VAL A 82 0.45 2.68 -18.08
N SER A 83 -0.60 1.86 -17.98
CA SER A 83 -1.41 1.79 -16.76
C SER A 83 -0.64 1.20 -15.59
N LEU A 84 0.24 0.22 -15.85
CA LEU A 84 1.14 -0.33 -14.85
C LEU A 84 2.17 0.71 -14.35
N TRP A 85 2.68 1.57 -15.23
CA TRP A 85 3.51 2.70 -14.82
C TRP A 85 2.75 3.72 -13.97
N ILE A 86 1.51 4.03 -14.34
CA ILE A 86 0.64 4.92 -13.56
C ILE A 86 0.40 4.33 -12.17
N TRP A 87 0.12 3.03 -12.07
CA TRP A 87 -0.08 2.35 -10.80
C TRP A 87 1.19 2.35 -9.94
N LEU A 88 2.33 2.04 -10.55
CA LEU A 88 3.63 2.08 -9.86
C LEU A 88 3.94 3.50 -9.34
N ALA A 89 3.74 4.52 -10.17
CA ALA A 89 3.95 5.91 -9.78
C ALA A 89 2.98 6.34 -8.66
N GLY A 90 1.70 5.98 -8.79
CA GLY A 90 0.68 6.28 -7.78
C GLY A 90 1.00 5.65 -6.42
N THR A 91 1.41 4.37 -6.42
CA THR A 91 1.84 3.69 -5.18
C THR A 91 3.12 4.26 -4.61
N ALA A 92 4.11 4.60 -5.44
CA ALA A 92 5.35 5.22 -4.99
C ALA A 92 5.10 6.61 -4.37
N ILE A 93 4.22 7.43 -4.96
CA ILE A 93 3.84 8.74 -4.41
C ILE A 93 3.17 8.58 -3.04
N LEU A 94 2.24 7.63 -2.90
CA LEU A 94 1.59 7.36 -1.63
C LEU A 94 2.55 6.85 -0.55
N ALA A 95 3.65 6.20 -0.95
CA ALA A 95 4.70 5.71 -0.06
C ALA A 95 5.72 6.79 0.37
N LEU A 96 5.69 8.00 -0.20
CA LEU A 96 6.64 9.07 0.13
C LEU A 96 6.73 9.41 1.62
N PRO A 97 5.62 9.50 2.40
CA PRO A 97 5.72 9.80 3.82
C PRO A 97 6.45 8.71 4.63
N ALA A 98 6.48 7.48 4.11
CA ALA A 98 7.19 6.36 4.71
C ALA A 98 8.67 6.31 4.31
N ALA A 99 9.06 6.97 3.21
CA ALA A 99 10.41 6.88 2.66
C ALA A 99 11.49 7.37 3.63
N GLY A 100 11.23 8.47 4.36
CA GLY A 100 12.19 8.99 5.35
C GLY A 100 12.45 8.01 6.49
N ASN A 101 11.40 7.37 7.00
CA ASN A 101 11.50 6.35 8.05
C ASN A 101 12.13 5.05 7.52
N PHE A 102 11.84 4.68 6.28
CA PHE A 102 12.47 3.54 5.63
C PHE A 102 13.97 3.74 5.45
N ILE A 103 14.41 4.93 5.03
CA ILE A 103 15.85 5.23 4.86
C ILE A 103 16.58 5.27 6.20
N SER A 104 15.95 5.73 7.28
CA SER A 104 16.62 5.88 8.57
C SER A 104 16.67 4.60 9.42
N VAL A 105 15.69 3.70 9.25
CA VAL A 105 15.53 2.49 10.07
C VAL A 105 15.70 1.21 9.26
N GLY A 106 15.34 1.22 7.98
CA GLY A 106 15.28 0.05 7.12
C GLY A 106 16.51 -0.21 6.24
N LEU A 107 17.44 0.75 6.13
CA LEU A 107 18.70 0.68 5.39
C LEU A 107 19.88 1.03 6.30
#